data_AF-A0A967GZY4-F1
#
_entry.id   AF-A0A967GZY4-F1
#
_cell.length_a   1.000
_cell.length_b   1.000
_cell.length_c   1.000
_cell.angle_alpha   90.00
_cell.angle_beta   90.00
_cell.angle_gamma   90.00
#
_symmetry.space_group_name_H-M   'P 1'
#
loop_
_entity.id
_entity.type
_entity.pdbx_description
1 polymer ?
#
loop_
_entity_poly.entity_id
_entity_poly.type
_entity_poly.pdbx_seq_one_letter_code
_entity_poly.pdbx_strand_id
1 'polypeptide(L)'
;PAMHQVDWEEARRRHEVLLPRVTSRWELDDLIGQMVGELSAMHTDIRAGDVRDANDGATQGYLGARLVRAEEGYRIELIYRTDPDYPWELAPV
;
A
#
# COMPACT_ATOMS: atom_id res chain seq x y z
N PRO A 1 25.70 4.74 2.07
CA PRO A 1 26.73 4.62 3.13
C PRO A 1 26.40 5.52 4.32
N ALA A 2 26.73 5.11 5.55
CA ALA A 2 26.52 5.90 6.79
C ALA A 2 25.14 6.59 6.90
N MET A 3 24.04 5.86 6.64
CA MET A 3 22.66 6.37 6.76
C MET A 3 22.44 7.73 6.07
N HIS A 4 22.95 7.90 4.84
CA HIS A 4 22.80 9.15 4.08
C HIS A 4 23.30 10.40 4.84
N GLN A 5 24.31 10.25 5.70
CA GLN A 5 24.88 11.32 6.55
C GLN A 5 23.95 11.81 7.66
N VAL A 6 22.85 11.08 7.93
CA VAL A 6 21.96 11.33 9.06
C VAL A 6 22.57 10.76 10.34
N ASP A 7 22.55 11.55 11.42
CA ASP A 7 22.83 11.05 12.76
C ASP A 7 21.66 10.16 13.22
N TRP A 8 21.87 8.86 13.13
CA TRP A 8 20.82 7.87 13.39
C TRP A 8 20.42 7.80 14.87
N GLU A 9 21.35 8.11 15.79
CA GLU A 9 21.04 8.14 17.22
C GLU A 9 20.19 9.37 17.57
N GLU A 10 20.50 10.51 16.97
CA GLU A 10 19.70 11.72 17.13
C GLU A 10 18.31 11.58 16.49
N ALA A 11 18.23 11.01 15.29
CA ALA A 11 16.95 10.69 14.65
C ALA A 11 16.10 9.77 15.56
N ARG A 12 16.72 8.76 16.20
CA ARG A 12 16.02 7.91 17.17
C ARG A 12 15.49 8.73 18.34
N ARG A 13 16.34 9.52 19.01
CA ARG A 13 15.93 10.33 20.17
C ARG A 13 14.75 11.26 19.85
N ARG A 14 14.76 11.89 18.68
CA ARG A 14 13.68 12.78 18.23
C ARG A 14 12.32 12.07 18.13
N HIS A 15 12.30 10.84 17.67
CA HIS A 15 11.07 10.06 17.51
C HIS A 15 10.70 9.27 18.77
N GLU A 16 11.67 8.87 19.59
CA GLU A 16 11.49 8.08 20.81
C GLU A 16 10.55 8.75 21.82
N VAL A 17 10.53 10.09 21.86
CA VAL A 17 9.60 10.87 22.72
C VAL A 17 8.12 10.60 22.44
N LEU A 18 7.80 10.06 21.26
CA LEU A 18 6.43 9.72 20.87
C LEU A 18 6.04 8.28 21.26
N LEU A 19 7.00 7.41 21.62
CA LEU A 19 6.72 6.01 22.01
C LEU A 19 5.64 5.88 23.09
N PRO A 20 5.60 6.72 24.16
CA PRO A 20 4.57 6.60 25.19
C PRO A 20 3.14 6.86 24.69
N ARG A 21 2.99 7.46 23.49
CA ARG A 21 1.69 7.73 22.85
C ARG A 21 1.22 6.63 21.92
N VAL A 22 2.09 5.66 21.60
CA VAL A 22 1.79 4.58 20.67
C VAL A 22 0.88 3.55 21.36
N THR A 23 -0.25 3.27 20.74
CA THR A 23 -1.29 2.36 21.23
C THR A 23 -1.54 1.18 20.27
N SER A 24 -1.04 1.26 19.03
CA SER A 24 -1.23 0.22 18.02
C SER A 24 0.02 -0.05 17.19
N ARG A 25 0.06 -1.22 16.54
CA ARG A 25 1.13 -1.57 15.59
C ARG A 25 1.21 -0.57 14.43
N TRP A 26 0.05 -0.09 13.95
CA TRP A 26 -0.03 0.93 12.90
C TRP A 26 0.68 2.23 13.29
N GLU A 27 0.47 2.70 14.52
CA GLU A 27 1.13 3.92 15.02
C GLU A 27 2.64 3.71 15.23
N LEU A 28 3.05 2.51 15.64
CA LEU A 28 4.48 2.18 15.74
C LEU A 28 5.15 2.12 14.37
N ASP A 29 4.47 1.54 13.38
CA ASP A 29 4.94 1.53 12.00
C ASP A 29 5.07 2.96 11.48
N ASP A 30 4.04 3.80 11.63
CA ASP A 30 4.10 5.20 11.22
C ASP A 30 5.29 5.95 11.85
N LEU A 31 5.53 5.77 13.15
CA LEU A 31 6.66 6.38 13.84
C LEU A 31 8.02 5.94 13.27
N ILE A 32 8.19 4.64 12.99
CA ILE A 32 9.42 4.12 12.38
C ILE A 32 9.54 4.63 10.93
N GLY A 33 8.43 4.73 10.20
CA GLY A 33 8.37 5.30 8.86
C GLY A 33 8.84 6.75 8.81
N GLN A 34 8.40 7.58 9.76
CA GLN A 34 8.87 8.97 9.90
C GLN A 34 10.39 9.02 10.12
N MET A 35 10.92 8.18 11.00
CA MET A 35 12.36 8.11 11.29
C MET A 35 13.18 7.65 10.08
N VAL A 36 12.72 6.63 9.37
CA VAL A 36 13.36 6.14 8.14
C VAL A 36 13.29 7.19 7.02
N GLY A 37 12.20 7.96 6.96
CA GLY A 37 12.01 9.04 5.99
C GLY A 37 13.08 10.14 6.06
N GLU A 38 13.72 10.34 7.22
CA GLU A 38 14.82 11.31 7.36
C GLU A 38 16.02 11.00 6.45
N LEU A 39 16.20 9.73 6.06
CA LEU A 39 17.30 9.30 5.19
C LEU A 39 17.20 9.88 3.77
N SER A 40 16.01 10.36 3.36
CA SER A 40 15.77 10.91 2.02
C SER A 40 16.29 9.99 0.90
N ALA A 41 16.12 8.69 1.09
CA ALA A 41 16.66 7.63 0.26
C ALA A 41 15.53 6.81 -0.38
N MET A 42 15.59 6.60 -1.69
CA MET A 42 14.60 5.79 -2.40
C MET A 42 14.69 4.30 -1.97
N HIS A 43 13.56 3.60 -1.99
CA HIS A 43 13.44 2.18 -1.60
C HIS A 43 13.88 1.87 -0.16
N THR A 44 13.85 2.88 0.71
CA THR A 44 14.08 2.71 2.14
C THR A 44 12.75 2.90 2.83
N ASP A 45 11.98 1.82 2.86
CA ASP A 45 10.62 1.81 3.36
C ASP A 45 10.50 0.78 4.49
N ILE A 46 9.47 0.96 5.31
CA ILE A 46 9.06 -0.06 6.28
C ILE A 46 7.97 -0.94 5.67
N ARG A 47 7.90 -2.18 6.11
CA ARG A 47 6.75 -3.06 5.82
C ARG A 47 5.96 -3.25 7.08
N ALA A 48 4.64 -3.12 6.96
CA ALA A 48 3.73 -3.48 8.04
C ALA A 48 3.98 -4.93 8.45
N GLY A 49 4.07 -5.15 9.77
CA GLY A 49 4.27 -6.47 10.35
C GLY A 49 2.93 -7.11 10.72
N ASP A 50 2.87 -7.60 11.96
CA ASP A 50 1.64 -8.13 12.57
C ASP A 50 0.67 -7.00 12.93
N VAL A 51 0.04 -6.43 11.91
CA VAL A 51 -1.03 -5.45 12.04
C VAL A 51 -2.37 -6.17 12.14
N ARG A 52 -3.25 -5.66 13.01
CA ARG A 52 -4.63 -6.12 13.05
C ARG A 52 -5.34 -5.63 11.80
N ASP A 53 -5.57 -6.54 10.87
CA ASP A 53 -6.29 -6.29 9.62
C ASP A 53 -7.70 -6.90 9.66
N ALA A 54 -8.64 -6.27 8.97
CA ALA A 54 -9.99 -6.76 8.78
C ALA A 54 -9.99 -7.84 7.69
N ASN A 55 -9.56 -9.05 8.07
CA ASN A 55 -9.46 -10.21 7.17
C ASN A 55 -10.83 -10.78 6.75
N ASP A 56 -11.93 -10.20 7.20
CA ASP A 56 -13.31 -10.56 6.86
C ASP A 56 -13.89 -9.74 5.71
N GLY A 57 -13.10 -8.81 5.14
CA GLY A 57 -13.50 -8.02 3.97
C GLY A 57 -13.69 -8.86 2.70
N ALA A 58 -14.67 -8.49 1.88
CA ALA A 58 -14.87 -9.10 0.58
C ALA A 58 -13.74 -8.68 -0.38
N THR A 59 -13.04 -9.66 -0.97
CA THR A 59 -12.13 -9.40 -2.09
C THR A 59 -12.94 -8.92 -3.29
N GLN A 60 -12.63 -7.73 -3.79
CA GLN A 60 -13.23 -7.24 -5.03
C GLN A 60 -12.64 -8.03 -6.21
N GLY A 61 -13.48 -8.80 -6.88
CA GLY A 61 -13.18 -9.38 -8.17
C GLY A 61 -13.48 -8.39 -9.29
N TYR A 62 -12.62 -8.33 -10.30
CA TYR A 62 -12.80 -7.49 -11.48
C TYR A 62 -12.87 -8.36 -12.73
N LEU A 63 -13.77 -8.02 -13.66
CA LEU A 63 -13.94 -8.74 -14.93
C LEU A 63 -13.15 -8.11 -16.09
N GLY A 64 -12.32 -7.09 -15.82
CA GLY A 64 -11.65 -6.34 -16.88
C GLY A 64 -12.61 -5.62 -17.83
N ALA A 65 -13.81 -5.25 -17.35
CA ALA A 65 -14.84 -4.59 -18.14
C ALA A 65 -15.50 -3.44 -17.36
N ARG A 66 -15.99 -2.45 -18.09
CA ARG A 66 -16.88 -1.41 -17.58
C ARG A 66 -18.32 -1.85 -17.77
N LEU A 67 -19.06 -1.95 -16.66
CA LEU A 67 -20.46 -2.35 -16.64
C LEU A 67 -21.34 -1.13 -16.39
N VAL A 68 -22.45 -1.02 -17.11
CA VAL A 68 -23.49 -0.01 -16.88
C VAL A 68 -24.80 -0.67 -16.52
N ARG A 69 -25.58 -0.03 -15.65
CA ARG A 69 -26.90 -0.51 -15.26
C ARG A 69 -27.86 -0.43 -16.47
N ALA A 70 -28.59 -1.50 -16.69
CA ALA A 70 -29.65 -1.64 -17.69
C ALA A 70 -30.96 -2.07 -17.00
N GLU A 71 -32.05 -2.15 -17.76
CA GLU A 71 -33.38 -2.51 -17.23
C GLU A 71 -33.39 -3.92 -16.60
N GLU A 72 -32.72 -4.90 -17.23
CA GLU A 72 -32.65 -6.29 -16.78
C GLU A 72 -31.27 -6.69 -16.19
N GLY A 73 -30.53 -5.73 -15.62
CA GLY A 73 -29.25 -6.02 -14.95
C GLY A 73 -28.12 -5.08 -15.35
N TYR A 74 -26.99 -5.64 -15.77
CA TYR A 74 -25.83 -4.87 -16.22
C TYR A 74 -25.47 -5.21 -17.66
N ARG A 75 -25.09 -4.19 -18.43
CA ARG A 75 -24.56 -4.31 -19.78
C ARG A 75 -23.07 -4.02 -19.79
N ILE A 76 -22.31 -4.82 -20.54
CA ILE A 76 -20.90 -4.53 -20.83
C ILE A 76 -20.86 -3.34 -21.78
N GLU A 77 -20.28 -2.25 -21.32
CA GLU A 77 -20.08 -1.06 -22.13
C GLU A 77 -18.71 -1.05 -22.81
N LEU A 78 -17.70 -1.59 -22.13
CA LEU A 78 -16.33 -1.68 -22.62
C LEU A 78 -15.65 -2.90 -22.01
N ILE A 79 -14.90 -3.63 -22.83
CA ILE A 79 -13.94 -4.63 -22.39
C ILE A 79 -12.55 -4.00 -22.55
N TYR A 80 -11.76 -3.94 -21.48
CA TYR A 80 -10.40 -3.44 -21.57
C TYR A 80 -9.56 -4.40 -22.41
N ARG A 81 -8.82 -3.84 -23.38
CA ARG A 81 -7.90 -4.59 -24.22
C ARG A 81 -6.47 -4.25 -23.82
N THR A 82 -5.65 -5.27 -23.73
CA THR A 82 -4.21 -5.16 -23.56
C THR A 82 -3.52 -5.36 -24.91
N ASP A 83 -2.20 -5.28 -24.91
CA ASP A 83 -1.40 -5.62 -26.08
C ASP A 83 -1.72 -7.06 -26.54
N PRO A 84 -2.07 -7.27 -27.84
CA PRO A 84 -2.33 -8.60 -28.38
C PRO A 84 -1.17 -9.60 -28.20
N ASP A 85 0.07 -9.11 -28.10
CA ASP A 85 1.26 -9.96 -27.91
C ASP A 85 1.37 -10.48 -26.46
N TYR A 86 0.55 -9.96 -25.54
CA TYR A 86 0.46 -10.38 -24.13
C TYR A 86 -0.92 -10.94 -23.80
N PRO A 87 -1.28 -12.13 -24.34
CA PRO A 87 -2.62 -12.71 -24.20
C PRO A 87 -2.99 -13.07 -22.75
N TRP A 88 -2.01 -13.22 -21.85
CA TRP A 88 -2.24 -13.47 -20.42
C TRP A 88 -2.68 -12.22 -19.64
N GLU A 89 -2.60 -11.03 -20.23
CA GLU A 89 -3.07 -9.78 -19.61
C GLU A 89 -4.50 -9.42 -20.02
N LEU A 90 -5.10 -10.20 -20.93
CA LEU A 90 -6.47 -9.98 -21.39
C LEU A 90 -7.47 -10.09 -20.24
N ALA A 91 -8.54 -9.32 -20.35
CA ALA A 91 -9.70 -9.48 -19.48
C ALA A 91 -10.19 -10.94 -19.53
N PRO A 92 -10.57 -11.55 -18.39
CA PRO A 92 -10.96 -12.96 -18.29
C PRO A 92 -12.36 -13.27 -18.87
N VAL A 93 -12.85 -12.44 -19.82
CA VAL A 93 -14.20 -12.45 -20.38
C VAL A 93 -14.50 -13.68 -21.24
#